data_AF-T2JV66-F1
#
_entry.id   AF-T2JV66-F1
#
_cell.length_a   1.000
_cell.length_b   1.000
_cell.length_c   1.000
_cell.angle_alpha   90.00
_cell.angle_beta   90.00
_cell.angle_gamma   90.00
#
_symmetry.space_group_name_H-M   'P 1'
#
loop_
_entity.id
_entity.type
_entity.pdbx_description
1 polymer ?
#
loop_
_entity_poly.entity_id
_entity_poly.type
_entity_poly.pdbx_seq_one_letter_code
_entity_poly.pdbx_strand_id
1 'polypeptide(L)' 'MLLLISVFASKVANKFGVPALLLFLFIGMLAGSEGIGGLSFENYNLAKTIGDFSPHFYFIYWGFRN' A
#
# COMPACT_ATOMS: atom_id res chain seq x y z
N MET A 1 -16.43 10.29 26.96
CA MET A 1 -16.53 10.77 25.56
C MET A 1 -15.64 9.99 24.58
N LEU A 2 -14.43 9.57 24.96
CA LEU A 2 -13.52 8.77 24.11
C LEU A 2 -14.07 7.41 23.66
N LEU A 3 -14.82 6.73 24.54
CA LEU A 3 -15.41 5.41 24.23
C LEU A 3 -16.46 5.48 23.12
N LEU A 4 -17.28 6.52 23.09
CA LEU A 4 -18.26 6.74 22.02
C LEU A 4 -17.58 7.00 20.66
N ILE A 5 -16.49 7.76 20.67
CA ILE A 5 -15.69 8.06 19.47
C ILE A 5 -14.98 6.81 18.95
N SER A 6 -14.44 5.97 19.84
CA SER A 6 -13.82 4.68 19.50
C SER A 6 -14.80 3.70 18.85
N VAL A 7 -16.03 3.61 19.36
CA VAL A 7 -17.06 2.71 18.81
C VAL A 7 -17.53 3.20 17.43
N PHE A 8 -17.68 4.52 17.24
CA PHE A 8 -18.00 5.09 15.93
C PHE A 8 -16.84 4.93 14.94
N ALA A 9 -15.61 5.22 15.36
CA ALA A 9 -14.40 5.04 14.56
C ALA A 9 -14.21 3.57 14.16
N SER A 10 -14.45 2.61 15.07
CA SER A 10 -14.40 1.17 14.77
C SER A 10 -15.49 0.74 13.78
N LYS A 11 -16.69 1.30 13.87
CA LYS A 11 -17.81 0.96 12.96
C LYS A 11 -17.60 1.55 11.56
N VAL A 12 -16.99 2.73 11.46
CA VAL A 12 -16.60 3.38 10.21
C VAL A 12 -15.36 2.72 9.60
N ALA A 13 -14.36 2.37 10.41
CA ALA A 13 -13.19 1.60 9.97
C ALA A 13 -13.59 0.20 9.46
N ASN A 14 -14.54 -0.47 10.10
CA ASN A 14 -15.09 -1.73 9.62
C ASN A 14 -15.90 -1.58 8.32
N LYS A 15 -16.54 -0.43 8.06
CA LYS A 15 -17.40 -0.23 6.89
C LYS A 15 -16.75 0.55 5.74
N PHE A 16 -15.59 1.16 5.93
CA PHE A 16 -14.84 1.85 4.86
C PHE A 16 -13.41 1.35 4.72
N GLY A 17 -12.74 1.01 5.83
CA GLY A 17 -11.38 0.45 5.79
C GLY A 17 -11.36 -0.96 5.23
N VAL A 18 -12.19 -1.86 5.77
CA VAL A 18 -12.27 -3.26 5.31
C VAL A 18 -12.80 -3.38 3.87
N PRO A 19 -13.91 -2.74 3.47
CA PRO A 19 -14.39 -2.89 2.10
C PRO A 19 -13.52 -2.18 1.06
N ALA A 20 -12.89 -1.04 1.36
CA ALA A 20 -11.94 -0.42 0.43
C ALA A 20 -10.65 -1.24 0.30
N LEU A 21 -10.15 -1.81 1.40
CA LEU A 21 -9.00 -2.70 1.40
C LEU A 21 -9.27 -3.98 0.58
N LEU A 22 -10.46 -4.56 0.75
CA LEU A 22 -10.92 -5.71 -0.05
C LEU A 22 -11.07 -5.34 -1.53
N LEU A 23 -11.60 -4.16 -1.85
CA LEU A 23 -11.69 -3.67 -3.23
C LEU A 23 -10.31 -3.50 -3.85
N PHE A 24 -9.39 -2.88 -3.13
CA PHE A 24 -8.02 -2.64 -3.59
C PHE A 24 -7.26 -3.95 -3.75
N LEU A 25 -7.47 -4.91 -2.85
CA LEU A 25 -6.92 -6.27 -2.95
C LEU A 25 -7.48 -7.02 -4.15
N PHE A 26 -8.79 -6.95 -4.38
CA PHE A 26 -9.43 -7.62 -5.51
C PHE A 26 -8.96 -7.04 -6.85
N ILE A 27 -8.88 -5.71 -6.94
CA ILE A 27 -8.33 -5.00 -8.11
C ILE A 27 -6.85 -5.36 -8.31
N GLY A 28 -6.04 -5.37 -7.24
CA GLY A 28 -4.62 -5.71 -7.30
C GLY A 28 -4.36 -7.17 -7.69
N MET A 29 -5.21 -8.10 -7.25
CA MET A 29 -5.15 -9.51 -7.63
C MET A 29 -5.57 -9.72 -9.10
N LEU A 30 -6.58 -9.00 -9.58
CA LEU A 30 -6.98 -9.00 -11.00
C LEU A 30 -5.94 -8.34 -11.92
N ALA A 31 -5.24 -7.31 -11.43
CA ALA A 31 -4.17 -6.64 -12.15
C ALA A 31 -2.82 -7.40 -12.08
N GLY A 32 -2.66 -8.28 -11.08
CA GLY A 32 -1.44 -9.03 -10.84
C GLY A 32 -1.18 -10.15 -11.84
N SER A 33 -0.08 -10.87 -11.61
CA SER A 33 0.45 -11.92 -12.52
C SER A 33 -0.51 -13.08 -12.79
N GLU A 34 -1.45 -13.36 -11.89
CA GLU A 34 -2.44 -14.44 -12.01
C GLU A 34 -3.81 -13.93 -12.51
N GLY A 35 -3.96 -12.61 -12.67
CA GLY A 35 -5.17 -11.97 -13.15
C GLY A 35 -5.11 -11.55 -14.62
N ILE A 36 -6.20 -10.95 -15.10
CA ILE A 36 -6.38 -10.46 -16.48
C ILE A 36 -5.31 -9.44 -16.91
N GLY A 37 -4.59 -8.84 -15.95
CA GLY A 37 -3.53 -7.87 -16.18
C GLY A 37 -2.20 -8.46 -16.67
N GLY A 38 -1.96 -9.77 -16.51
CA GLY A 38 -0.79 -10.46 -17.07
C GLY A 38 0.57 -9.81 -16.73
N LEU A 39 0.65 -9.06 -15.62
CA LEU A 39 1.88 -8.39 -15.19
C LEU A 39 2.86 -9.46 -14.71
N SER A 40 3.66 -9.97 -15.65
CA SER A 40 4.80 -10.81 -15.34
C SER A 40 5.75 -9.96 -14.51
N PHE A 41 5.85 -10.25 -13.20
CA PHE A 41 6.83 -9.63 -12.31
C PHE A 41 8.25 -10.14 -12.65
N GLU A 42 8.63 -10.12 -13.94
CA GLU A 42 9.95 -10.51 -14.45
C GLU A 42 11.06 -9.69 -13.81
N ASN A 43 10.71 -8.57 -13.20
CA ASN A 43 11.64 -7.67 -12.57
C ASN A 43 11.37 -7.51 -11.07
N TYR A 44 10.97 -8.57 -10.36
CA TYR A 44 10.99 -8.57 -8.89
C TYR A 44 12.37 -8.11 -8.36
N ASN A 45 13.44 -8.44 -9.10
CA ASN A 45 14.80 -7.99 -8.80
C ASN A 45 14.98 -6.46 -8.97
N LEU A 46 14.48 -5.87 -10.06
CA LEU A 46 14.53 -4.40 -10.23
C LEU A 46 13.60 -3.68 -9.25
N ALA A 47 12.39 -4.19 -9.03
CA ALA A 47 11.44 -3.62 -8.09
C ALA A 47 11.99 -3.63 -6.65
N LYS A 48 12.65 -4.74 -6.26
CA LYS A 48 13.37 -4.85 -4.98
C LYS A 48 14.53 -3.87 -4.91
N THR A 49 15.38 -3.82 -5.94
CA THR A 49 16.54 -2.92 -5.95
C THR A 49 16.13 -1.44 -5.86
N ILE A 50 15.07 -1.05 -6.60
CA ILE A 50 14.51 0.31 -6.55
C ILE A 50 13.86 0.58 -5.18
N GLY A 51 13.13 -0.39 -4.63
CA GLY A 51 12.48 -0.30 -3.33
C GLY A 51 13.47 -0.18 -2.16
N ASP A 52 14.60 -0.90 -2.22
CA ASP A 52 15.64 -0.85 -1.21
C ASP A 52 16.46 0.44 -1.31
N PHE A 53 16.70 0.96 -2.52
CA PHE A 53 17.47 2.20 -2.73
C PHE A 53 16.66 3.48 -2.52
N SER A 54 15.34 3.45 -2.76
CA SER A 54 14.47 4.63 -2.69
C SER A 54 14.47 5.33 -1.31
N PRO A 55 14.36 4.61 -0.17
CA PRO A 55 14.46 5.21 1.15
C PRO A 55 15.83 5.84 1.42
N HIS A 56 16.92 5.21 0.94
CA HIS A 56 18.28 5.72 1.12
C HIS A 56 18.48 7.05 0.39
N PHE A 57 18.01 7.16 -0.86
CA PHE A 57 18.08 8.41 -1.62
C PHE A 57 17.23 9.51 -0.98
N TYR A 58 16.01 9.18 -0.55
CA TYR A 58 15.14 10.15 0.12
C TYR A 58 15.77 10.66 1.43
N PHE A 59 16.32 9.77 2.24
CA PHE A 59 17.00 10.12 3.48
C PHE A 59 18.20 11.05 3.25
N ILE A 60 19.03 10.74 2.25
CA ILE A 60 20.18 11.58 1.87
C ILE A 60 19.73 12.95 1.34
N TYR A 61 18.77 12.98 0.42
CA TYR A 61 18.22 14.22 -0.13
C TYR A 61 17.59 15.12 0.94
N TRP A 62 16.88 14.51 1.90
CA TRP A 62 16.33 15.23 3.04
C TRP A 62 17.42 15.77 3.96
N GLY A 63 18.51 15.03 4.16
CA GLY A 63 19.69 15.47 4.92
C GLY A 63 20.45 16.65 4.29
N PHE A 64 20.43 16.78 2.96
CA PHE A 64 20.97 17.95 2.24
C PHE A 64 20.00 19.13 2.16
N ARG A 65 18.75 18.96 2.62
CA ARG A 65 17.72 20.02 2.61
C ARG A 65 17.78 20.94 3.83
N ASN A 66 18.84 20.87 4.63
CA ASN A 66 19.09 21.74 5.79
C ASN A 66 20.35 22.59 5.59
#